data_AF-A0A0F4ZIL4-F1
#
_entry.id   AF-A0A0F4ZIL4-F1
#
_cell.length_a   1.000
_cell.length_b   1.000
_cell.length_c   1.000
_cell.angle_alpha   90.00
_cell.angle_beta   90.00
_cell.angle_gamma   90.00
#
_symmetry.space_group_name_H-M   'P 1'
#
loop_
_entity.id
_entity.type
_entity.pdbx_description
1 polymer ?
#
loop_
_entity_poly.entity_id
_entity_poly.type
_entity_poly.pdbx_seq_one_letter_code
_entity_poly.pdbx_strand_id
1 'polypeptide(L)'
;MAKPSQAKTAHVNLMTDTIIANLPPAALRSVLRSLLTTSPDYSTAFEAHARSLLQRTPFLPPDVLFAPLPTPAFAETQARLRCSLGAALPLDALRLLCHVVRAAAEQMVLTQGSMTQEAETAMVSIDGDIVQAITAVQKTLITPTGMRPLNEAETLLVQGLLDGLMALRKAWASRGIDFVFERSLVLVSNLLGLSVSAPVSASPSMPYLLSGEATPLSLPSAEIETFSLGSRRLPRIFNGLWQLSSPAWGVASQKKIVQSFSRYTSLGFTAYDMADHYGDAEIIFGQFRKAVEQQQQQQQQQQQQQQQQDGKEVPKVFAATKFCVFGEIDVCEEVVRANVSERLQRLDADKVDLLQFHWQDYSNPHGITALKLLAADHRISALGLCNYDTLHMQAALDAGVPIVSNQIQFSLIDSRPTFAMAAVCLKHNVKLLTYGTLCGGFLADKWLGQPAPEPFAGLTPSQRKYLEMISIWGGWPLFQELLGVLRTVGEKHGGVSVATVAVRWVLDFDYVGAVIVGTRMGVSEHAEENLRVFGWRLDEEDREQIEAVQRRSRRAEVFEAMGDCGAEYRS
;
A
#
# COMPACT_ATOMS: atom_id res chain seq x y z
N MET A 1 18.18 2.09 -30.17
CA MET A 1 17.68 1.60 -31.47
C MET A 1 17.22 2.78 -32.32
N ALA A 2 17.47 2.77 -33.63
CA ALA A 2 17.00 3.80 -34.56
C ALA A 2 15.46 3.82 -34.60
N LYS A 3 14.83 5.00 -34.47
CA LYS A 3 13.37 5.14 -34.64
C LYS A 3 12.98 4.62 -36.04
N PRO A 4 12.07 3.63 -36.16
CA PRO A 4 11.59 3.22 -37.47
C PRO A 4 10.93 4.41 -38.18
N SER A 5 11.17 4.57 -39.48
CA SER A 5 10.57 5.66 -40.27
C SER A 5 9.04 5.62 -40.17
N GLN A 6 8.37 6.77 -40.01
CA GLN A 6 6.90 6.89 -39.93
C GLN A 6 6.14 6.18 -41.07
N ALA A 7 6.79 5.95 -42.22
CA ALA A 7 6.22 5.23 -43.35
C ALA A 7 6.09 3.70 -43.15
N LYS A 8 6.87 3.07 -42.26
CA LYS A 8 6.81 1.62 -41.99
C LYS A 8 5.78 1.24 -40.92
N THR A 9 5.20 2.22 -40.22
CA THR A 9 4.23 2.02 -39.12
C THR A 9 2.76 2.16 -39.55
N ALA A 10 2.48 2.45 -40.83
CA ALA A 10 1.12 2.64 -41.33
C ALA A 10 0.36 1.32 -41.61
N HIS A 11 1.05 0.18 -41.60
CA HIS A 11 0.44 -1.14 -41.81
C HIS A 11 0.43 -1.93 -40.52
N VAL A 12 -0.70 -1.94 -39.82
CA VAL A 12 -1.03 -3.02 -38.88
C VAL A 12 -1.51 -4.21 -39.72
N ASN A 13 -1.11 -5.43 -39.32
CA ASN A 13 -1.58 -6.63 -39.98
C ASN A 13 -3.12 -6.69 -39.91
N LEU A 14 -3.79 -6.85 -41.05
CA LEU A 14 -5.26 -6.90 -41.14
C LEU A 14 -5.89 -7.96 -40.22
N MET A 15 -5.18 -9.06 -39.96
CA MET A 15 -5.62 -10.09 -39.02
C MET A 15 -5.54 -9.60 -37.57
N THR A 16 -4.55 -8.78 -37.23
CA THR A 16 -4.44 -8.12 -35.92
C THR A 16 -5.57 -7.11 -35.71
N ASP A 17 -5.89 -6.30 -36.72
CA ASP A 17 -7.03 -5.38 -36.66
C ASP A 17 -8.36 -6.13 -36.51
N THR A 18 -8.51 -7.28 -37.20
CA THR A 18 -9.68 -8.15 -37.04
C THR A 18 -9.80 -8.66 -35.59
N ILE A 19 -8.69 -9.04 -34.95
CA ILE A 19 -8.68 -9.43 -33.53
C ILE A 19 -9.10 -8.25 -32.65
N ILE A 20 -8.49 -7.07 -32.81
CA ILE A 20 -8.78 -5.88 -32.00
C ILE A 20 -10.26 -5.46 -32.15
N ALA A 21 -10.81 -5.50 -33.36
CA ALA A 21 -12.17 -5.08 -33.64
C ALA A 21 -13.24 -6.02 -33.06
N ASN A 22 -12.93 -7.31 -32.89
CA ASN A 22 -13.91 -8.32 -32.50
C ASN A 22 -13.70 -8.88 -31.08
N LEU A 23 -12.55 -8.67 -30.46
CA LEU A 23 -12.34 -9.09 -29.07
C LEU A 23 -13.26 -8.30 -28.13
N PRO A 24 -13.95 -8.99 -27.19
CA PRO A 24 -14.67 -8.30 -26.12
C PRO A 24 -13.74 -7.37 -25.33
N PRO A 25 -14.22 -6.21 -24.84
CA PRO A 25 -13.36 -5.26 -24.11
C PRO A 25 -12.60 -5.86 -22.93
N ALA A 26 -13.18 -6.84 -22.22
CA ALA A 26 -12.50 -7.54 -21.13
C ALA A 26 -11.31 -8.39 -21.64
N ALA A 27 -11.49 -9.11 -22.75
CA ALA A 27 -10.45 -9.90 -23.38
C ALA A 27 -9.34 -9.01 -23.95
N LEU A 28 -9.69 -7.88 -24.57
CA LEU A 28 -8.72 -6.90 -25.07
C LEU A 28 -7.85 -6.33 -23.94
N ARG A 29 -8.45 -6.01 -22.78
CA ARG A 29 -7.69 -5.58 -21.59
C ARG A 29 -6.75 -6.68 -21.11
N SER A 30 -7.19 -7.95 -21.12
CA SER A 30 -6.36 -9.11 -20.75
C SER A 30 -5.15 -9.26 -21.67
N VAL A 31 -5.36 -9.23 -22.99
CA VAL A 31 -4.29 -9.27 -24.00
C VAL A 31 -3.33 -8.11 -23.83
N LEU A 32 -3.83 -6.87 -23.71
CA LEU A 32 -3.00 -5.70 -23.48
C LEU A 32 -2.16 -5.84 -22.21
N ARG A 33 -2.75 -6.33 -21.12
CA ARG A 33 -2.03 -6.55 -19.87
C ARG A 33 -0.89 -7.56 -20.04
N SER A 34 -1.15 -8.68 -20.73
CA SER A 34 -0.15 -9.69 -21.02
C SER A 34 0.98 -9.17 -21.92
N LEU A 35 0.67 -8.33 -22.91
CA LEU A 35 1.69 -7.65 -23.73
C LEU A 35 2.58 -6.73 -22.87
N LEU A 36 1.99 -5.96 -21.95
CA LEU A 36 2.73 -5.05 -21.09
C LEU A 36 3.60 -5.79 -20.05
N THR A 37 3.21 -6.99 -19.62
CA THR A 37 4.02 -7.79 -18.69
C THR A 37 5.14 -8.56 -19.38
N THR A 38 4.91 -9.06 -20.59
CA THR A 38 5.89 -9.84 -21.36
C THR A 38 6.86 -8.99 -22.18
N SER A 39 6.52 -7.73 -22.43
CA SER A 39 7.35 -6.79 -23.21
C SER A 39 7.37 -5.41 -22.53
N PRO A 40 8.28 -5.21 -21.56
CA PRO A 40 8.34 -3.98 -20.75
C PRO A 40 8.44 -2.69 -21.57
N ASP A 41 9.17 -2.73 -22.70
CA ASP A 41 9.33 -1.61 -23.64
C ASP A 41 7.99 -1.02 -24.15
N TYR A 42 6.91 -1.80 -24.11
CA TYR A 42 5.59 -1.33 -24.54
C TYR A 42 4.87 -0.48 -23.49
N SER A 43 5.25 -0.53 -22.22
CA SER A 43 4.59 0.25 -21.17
C SER A 43 4.75 1.75 -21.41
N THR A 44 5.98 2.21 -21.67
CA THR A 44 6.27 3.61 -21.96
C THR A 44 5.55 4.10 -23.23
N ALA A 45 5.51 3.25 -24.27
CA ALA A 45 4.81 3.58 -25.52
C ALA A 45 3.29 3.66 -25.30
N PHE A 46 2.71 2.71 -24.57
CA PHE A 46 1.29 2.68 -24.23
C PHE A 46 0.89 3.94 -23.45
N GLU A 47 1.65 4.30 -22.42
CA GLU A 47 1.40 5.50 -21.62
C GLU A 47 1.48 6.78 -22.47
N ALA A 48 2.48 6.89 -23.35
CA ALA A 48 2.62 8.02 -24.25
C ALA A 48 1.43 8.15 -25.22
N HIS A 49 0.97 7.04 -25.79
CA HIS A 49 -0.19 7.02 -26.68
C HIS A 49 -1.50 7.30 -25.92
N ALA A 50 -1.69 6.75 -24.72
CA ALA A 50 -2.84 7.04 -23.87
C ALA A 50 -2.88 8.53 -23.50
N ARG A 51 -1.75 9.10 -23.06
CA ARG A 51 -1.63 10.54 -22.78
C ARG A 51 -1.98 11.39 -24.00
N SER A 52 -1.42 11.06 -25.17
CA SER A 52 -1.72 11.77 -26.41
C SER A 52 -3.19 11.67 -26.80
N LEU A 53 -3.84 10.52 -26.59
CA LEU A 53 -5.26 10.34 -26.86
C LEU A 53 -6.10 11.23 -25.94
N LEU A 54 -5.82 11.21 -24.63
CA LEU A 54 -6.55 12.03 -23.66
C LEU A 54 -6.42 13.53 -23.97
N GLN A 55 -5.22 14.00 -24.31
CA GLN A 55 -5.00 15.41 -24.67
C GLN A 55 -5.70 15.83 -25.97
N ARG A 56 -5.90 14.92 -26.91
CA ARG A 56 -6.60 15.19 -28.19
C ARG A 56 -8.12 15.00 -28.11
N THR A 57 -8.61 14.35 -27.07
CA THR A 57 -10.04 14.10 -26.83
C THR A 57 -10.50 15.00 -25.68
N PRO A 58 -10.96 16.24 -25.96
CA PRO A 58 -11.46 17.12 -24.91
C PRO A 58 -12.62 16.43 -24.20
N PHE A 59 -12.56 16.42 -22.87
CA PHE A 59 -13.64 15.91 -22.02
C PHE A 59 -14.33 17.10 -21.38
N LEU A 60 -15.54 17.40 -21.84
CA LEU A 60 -16.39 18.39 -21.21
C LEU A 60 -17.09 17.71 -20.03
N PRO A 61 -16.85 18.13 -18.78
CA PRO A 61 -17.49 17.53 -17.63
C PRO A 61 -19.02 17.69 -17.75
N PRO A 62 -19.81 16.63 -17.58
CA PRO A 62 -21.27 16.74 -17.59
C PRO A 62 -21.78 17.67 -16.49
N ASP A 63 -22.82 18.44 -16.78
CA ASP A 63 -23.39 19.41 -15.83
C ASP A 63 -24.02 18.73 -14.62
N VAL A 64 -24.68 17.58 -14.81
CA VAL A 64 -25.37 16.84 -13.74
C VAL A 64 -24.60 15.56 -13.42
N LEU A 65 -23.94 15.54 -12.28
CA LEU A 65 -23.26 14.35 -11.76
C LEU A 65 -24.09 13.64 -10.69
N PHE A 66 -24.96 14.38 -9.98
CA PHE A 66 -25.79 13.84 -8.91
C PHE A 66 -27.27 14.22 -9.10
N ALA A 67 -28.17 13.25 -8.94
CA ALA A 67 -29.61 13.50 -9.01
C ALA A 67 -30.45 12.41 -8.29
N PRO A 68 -30.54 12.36 -6.95
CA PRO A 68 -29.65 12.90 -5.91
C PRO A 68 -28.46 11.97 -5.60
N LEU A 69 -28.45 10.79 -6.21
CA LEU A 69 -27.38 9.78 -6.17
C LEU A 69 -26.44 9.95 -7.38
N PRO A 70 -25.25 9.32 -7.38
CA PRO A 70 -24.36 9.32 -8.52
C PRO A 70 -25.06 8.85 -9.80
N THR A 71 -24.94 9.65 -10.86
CA THR A 71 -25.49 9.33 -12.18
C THR A 71 -24.49 8.51 -13.02
N PRO A 72 -24.88 7.95 -14.18
CA PRO A 72 -23.91 7.37 -15.11
C PRO A 72 -22.81 8.35 -15.55
N ALA A 73 -23.13 9.65 -15.64
CA ALA A 73 -22.19 10.72 -15.95
C ALA A 73 -21.11 10.89 -14.86
N PHE A 74 -21.43 10.63 -13.59
CA PHE A 74 -20.44 10.55 -12.52
C PHE A 74 -19.44 9.42 -12.77
N ALA A 75 -19.93 8.22 -13.12
CA ALA A 75 -19.06 7.07 -13.38
C ALA A 75 -18.14 7.31 -14.60
N GLU A 76 -18.65 7.96 -15.65
CA GLU A 76 -17.84 8.37 -16.81
C GLU A 76 -16.76 9.40 -16.43
N THR A 77 -17.13 10.42 -15.65
CA THR A 77 -16.20 11.42 -15.14
C THR A 77 -15.12 10.79 -14.26
N GLN A 78 -15.51 9.82 -13.41
CA GLN A 78 -14.57 9.07 -12.57
C GLN A 78 -13.66 8.14 -13.37
N ALA A 79 -14.15 7.54 -14.47
CA ALA A 79 -13.29 6.78 -15.37
C ALA A 79 -12.27 7.72 -16.05
N ARG A 80 -12.71 8.89 -16.52
CA ARG A 80 -11.83 9.88 -17.18
C ARG A 80 -10.76 10.42 -16.24
N LEU A 81 -11.11 10.74 -14.98
CA LEU A 81 -10.12 11.23 -14.01
C LEU A 81 -9.06 10.17 -13.72
N ARG A 82 -9.46 8.90 -13.54
CA ARG A 82 -8.54 7.79 -13.26
C ARG A 82 -7.63 7.49 -14.45
N CYS A 83 -8.15 7.57 -15.68
CA CYS A 83 -7.34 7.50 -16.89
C CYS A 83 -6.32 8.64 -16.96
N SER A 84 -6.71 9.86 -16.60
CA SER A 84 -5.82 11.02 -16.59
C SER A 84 -4.69 10.85 -15.57
N LEU A 85 -5.00 10.35 -14.36
CA LEU A 85 -4.00 10.00 -13.36
C LEU A 85 -3.03 8.92 -13.86
N GLY A 86 -3.55 7.83 -14.43
CA GLY A 86 -2.74 6.75 -14.99
C GLY A 86 -1.86 7.19 -16.18
N ALA A 87 -2.26 8.24 -16.91
CA ALA A 87 -1.48 8.81 -18.02
C ALA A 87 -0.50 9.91 -17.58
N ALA A 88 -0.25 10.08 -16.28
CA ALA A 88 0.57 11.14 -15.70
C ALA A 88 0.09 12.56 -16.05
N LEU A 89 -1.22 12.78 -16.03
CA LEU A 89 -1.88 14.09 -16.19
C LEU A 89 -2.61 14.50 -14.89
N PRO A 90 -1.88 14.70 -13.76
CA PRO A 90 -2.51 14.91 -12.46
C PRO A 90 -3.31 16.23 -12.38
N LEU A 91 -2.89 17.28 -13.08
CA LEU A 91 -3.61 18.55 -13.10
C LEU A 91 -4.95 18.45 -13.85
N ASP A 92 -5.04 17.62 -14.89
CA ASP A 92 -6.30 17.37 -15.61
C ASP A 92 -7.28 16.60 -14.71
N ALA A 93 -6.78 15.61 -13.98
CA ALA A 93 -7.57 14.91 -12.96
C ALA A 93 -8.06 15.85 -11.86
N LEU A 94 -7.20 16.75 -11.35
CA LEU A 94 -7.58 17.73 -10.33
C LEU A 94 -8.69 18.68 -10.79
N ARG A 95 -8.69 19.13 -12.05
CA ARG A 95 -9.78 19.95 -12.60
C ARG A 95 -11.12 19.22 -12.57
N LEU A 96 -11.12 17.94 -12.96
CA LEU A 96 -12.32 17.10 -12.88
C LEU A 96 -12.76 16.86 -11.43
N LEU A 97 -11.83 16.68 -10.51
CA LEU A 97 -12.13 16.53 -9.08
C LEU A 97 -12.73 17.82 -8.49
N CYS A 98 -12.24 19.00 -8.88
CA CYS A 98 -12.86 20.27 -8.49
C CYS A 98 -14.32 20.36 -8.95
N HIS A 99 -14.59 19.94 -10.20
CA HIS A 99 -15.95 19.86 -10.74
C HIS A 99 -16.83 18.89 -9.94
N VAL A 100 -16.32 17.69 -9.65
CA VAL A 100 -17.06 16.69 -8.85
C VAL A 100 -17.37 17.21 -7.44
N VAL A 101 -16.41 17.82 -6.75
CA VAL A 101 -16.60 18.37 -5.39
C VAL A 101 -17.64 19.49 -5.39
N ARG A 102 -17.58 20.39 -6.39
CA ARG A 102 -18.59 21.45 -6.55
C ARG A 102 -19.97 20.87 -6.81
N ALA A 103 -20.08 19.94 -7.76
CA ALA A 103 -21.34 19.26 -8.08
C ALA A 103 -21.90 18.51 -6.86
N ALA A 104 -21.04 17.89 -6.04
CA ALA A 104 -21.48 17.23 -4.80
C ALA A 104 -22.07 18.23 -3.79
N ALA A 105 -21.52 19.45 -3.71
CA ALA A 105 -22.04 20.49 -2.81
C ALA A 105 -23.40 21.05 -3.28
N GLU A 106 -23.57 21.19 -4.59
CA GLU A 106 -24.72 21.85 -5.20
C GLU A 106 -25.88 20.90 -5.51
N GLN A 107 -25.58 19.69 -5.97
CA GLN A 107 -26.56 18.78 -6.60
C GLN A 107 -26.99 17.63 -5.70
N MET A 108 -26.14 17.23 -4.72
CA MET A 108 -26.54 16.20 -3.78
C MET A 108 -27.57 16.76 -2.79
N VAL A 109 -28.84 16.44 -3.06
CA VAL A 109 -29.96 16.70 -2.15
C VAL A 109 -30.05 15.55 -1.15
N LEU A 110 -29.23 15.65 -0.11
CA LEU A 110 -29.23 14.73 1.01
C LEU A 110 -30.26 15.22 2.04
N THR A 111 -31.27 14.39 2.34
CA THR A 111 -32.29 14.66 3.38
C THR A 111 -31.66 14.69 4.77
N GLN A 112 -32.32 15.32 5.76
CA GLN A 112 -31.85 15.31 7.17
C GLN A 112 -31.52 13.87 7.62
N GLY A 113 -30.28 13.62 8.03
CA GLY A 113 -29.80 12.30 8.44
C GLY A 113 -28.48 11.90 7.75
N SER A 114 -28.27 10.60 7.60
CA SER A 114 -27.06 10.01 7.00
C SER A 114 -27.18 9.84 5.48
N MET A 115 -26.04 9.88 4.78
CA MET A 115 -25.96 9.49 3.37
C MET A 115 -26.41 8.04 3.15
N THR A 116 -26.98 7.75 1.97
CA THR A 116 -27.17 6.36 1.55
C THR A 116 -25.80 5.68 1.40
N GLN A 117 -25.76 4.36 1.55
CA GLN A 117 -24.51 3.60 1.42
C GLN A 117 -23.87 3.78 0.02
N GLU A 118 -24.68 3.90 -1.02
CA GLU A 118 -24.20 4.15 -2.39
C GLU A 118 -23.54 5.53 -2.51
N ALA A 119 -24.19 6.59 -1.99
CA ALA A 119 -23.64 7.93 -1.97
C ALA A 119 -22.35 8.00 -1.14
N GLU A 120 -22.33 7.38 0.05
CA GLU A 120 -21.13 7.30 0.90
C GLU A 120 -19.99 6.60 0.19
N THR A 121 -20.26 5.44 -0.43
CA THR A 121 -19.24 4.69 -1.18
C THR A 121 -18.67 5.52 -2.33
N ALA A 122 -19.52 6.24 -3.06
CA ALA A 122 -19.08 7.11 -4.14
C ALA A 122 -18.22 8.28 -3.63
N MET A 123 -18.62 8.95 -2.54
CA MET A 123 -17.89 10.10 -2.00
C MET A 123 -16.56 9.69 -1.36
N VAL A 124 -16.54 8.59 -0.62
CA VAL A 124 -15.30 8.00 -0.08
C VAL A 124 -14.36 7.55 -1.20
N SER A 125 -14.92 7.11 -2.33
CA SER A 125 -14.14 6.79 -3.54
C SER A 125 -13.50 8.04 -4.15
N ILE A 126 -14.23 9.16 -4.22
CA ILE A 126 -13.67 10.44 -4.68
C ILE A 126 -12.64 11.00 -3.70
N ASP A 127 -12.84 10.86 -2.39
CA ASP A 127 -11.85 11.23 -1.38
C ASP A 127 -10.52 10.48 -1.61
N GLY A 128 -10.59 9.17 -1.89
CA GLY A 128 -9.41 8.40 -2.28
C GLY A 128 -8.81 8.81 -3.64
N ASP A 129 -9.63 9.21 -4.62
CA ASP A 129 -9.15 9.72 -5.91
C ASP A 129 -8.43 11.07 -5.75
N ILE A 130 -8.90 11.95 -4.86
CA ILE A 130 -8.22 13.21 -4.51
C ILE A 130 -6.89 12.94 -3.83
N VAL A 131 -6.85 12.02 -2.85
CA VAL A 131 -5.59 11.60 -2.20
C VAL A 131 -4.58 11.16 -3.27
N GLN A 132 -4.99 10.28 -4.19
CA GLN A 132 -4.11 9.82 -5.27
C GLN A 132 -3.67 10.96 -6.20
N ALA A 133 -4.57 11.88 -6.54
CA ALA A 133 -4.27 13.02 -7.41
C ALA A 133 -3.27 14.00 -6.78
N ILE A 134 -3.45 14.32 -5.49
CA ILE A 134 -2.53 15.22 -4.77
C ILE A 134 -1.16 14.57 -4.59
N THR A 135 -1.10 13.27 -4.28
CA THR A 135 0.17 12.54 -4.27
C THR A 135 0.84 12.54 -5.64
N ALA A 136 0.08 12.42 -6.73
CA ALA A 136 0.62 12.51 -8.08
C ALA A 136 1.14 13.92 -8.41
N VAL A 137 0.46 14.99 -7.97
CA VAL A 137 0.97 16.36 -8.10
C VAL A 137 2.27 16.53 -7.31
N GLN A 138 2.33 16.10 -6.05
CA GLN A 138 3.56 16.16 -5.25
C GLN A 138 4.74 15.50 -5.96
N LYS A 139 4.53 14.37 -6.63
CA LYS A 139 5.58 13.72 -7.43
C LYS A 139 6.09 14.57 -8.59
N THR A 140 5.23 15.38 -9.22
CA THR A 140 5.66 16.32 -10.28
C THR A 140 6.42 17.54 -9.77
N LEU A 141 6.46 17.75 -8.45
CA LEU A 141 7.25 18.79 -7.79
C LEU A 141 8.66 18.32 -7.42
N ILE A 142 8.94 17.01 -7.52
CA ILE A 142 10.26 16.46 -7.20
C ILE A 142 11.26 16.91 -8.27
N THR A 143 12.43 17.33 -7.80
CA THR A 143 13.61 17.73 -8.56
C THR A 143 14.82 16.99 -8.00
N PRO A 144 15.95 16.91 -8.72
CA PRO A 144 17.16 16.25 -8.20
C PRO A 144 17.61 16.81 -6.84
N THR A 145 17.42 18.11 -6.61
CA THR A 145 17.85 18.82 -5.39
C THR A 145 16.75 18.94 -4.32
N GLY A 146 15.61 18.26 -4.44
CA GLY A 146 14.51 18.33 -3.47
C GLY A 146 13.16 18.58 -4.13
N MET A 147 12.32 19.47 -3.57
CA MET A 147 11.00 19.79 -4.12
C MET A 147 10.90 21.26 -4.50
N ARG A 148 10.36 21.54 -5.69
CA ARG A 148 9.99 22.91 -6.09
C ARG A 148 8.64 23.31 -5.47
N PRO A 149 8.37 24.61 -5.26
CA PRO A 149 7.03 25.05 -4.91
C PRO A 149 6.05 24.86 -6.08
N LEU A 150 4.75 24.92 -5.76
CA LEU A 150 3.69 25.07 -6.76
C LEU A 150 3.87 26.40 -7.49
N ASN A 151 3.63 26.41 -8.80
CA ASN A 151 3.50 27.67 -9.55
C ASN A 151 2.11 28.29 -9.32
N GLU A 152 1.86 29.49 -9.88
CA GLU A 152 0.60 30.22 -9.69
C GLU A 152 -0.64 29.44 -10.17
N ALA A 153 -0.56 28.81 -11.35
CA ALA A 153 -1.68 28.06 -11.91
C ALA A 153 -1.97 26.76 -11.13
N GLU A 154 -0.92 26.08 -10.67
CA GLU A 154 -1.03 24.91 -9.80
C GLU A 154 -1.61 25.31 -8.43
N THR A 155 -1.11 26.40 -7.84
CA THR A 155 -1.62 26.95 -6.56
C THR A 155 -3.10 27.30 -6.67
N LEU A 156 -3.52 28.01 -7.72
CA LEU A 156 -4.91 28.38 -7.93
C LEU A 156 -5.83 27.15 -8.03
N LEU A 157 -5.37 26.10 -8.70
CA LEU A 157 -6.14 24.86 -8.85
C LEU A 157 -6.27 24.11 -7.52
N VAL A 158 -5.17 23.97 -6.77
CA VAL A 158 -5.17 23.30 -5.45
C VAL A 158 -6.00 24.10 -4.45
N GLN A 159 -5.91 25.43 -4.46
CA GLN A 159 -6.74 26.32 -3.64
C GLN A 159 -8.22 26.19 -4.00
N GLY A 160 -8.57 26.16 -5.29
CA GLY A 160 -9.96 25.96 -5.73
C GLY A 160 -10.56 24.63 -5.25
N LEU A 161 -9.75 23.57 -5.18
CA LEU A 161 -10.17 22.30 -4.57
C LEU A 161 -10.39 22.44 -3.06
N LEU A 162 -9.48 23.11 -2.34
CA LEU A 162 -9.60 23.37 -0.91
C LEU A 162 -10.89 24.14 -0.59
N ASP A 163 -11.15 25.21 -1.33
CA ASP A 163 -12.34 26.05 -1.16
C ASP A 163 -13.62 25.23 -1.42
N GLY A 164 -13.61 24.38 -2.44
CA GLY A 164 -14.69 23.44 -2.74
C GLY A 164 -14.95 22.46 -1.59
N LEU A 165 -13.89 21.86 -1.04
CA LEU A 165 -13.99 20.94 0.11
C LEU A 165 -14.53 21.65 1.36
N MET A 166 -14.08 22.88 1.63
CA MET A 166 -14.58 23.68 2.75
C MET A 166 -16.05 24.08 2.58
N ALA A 167 -16.46 24.48 1.38
CA ALA A 167 -17.84 24.80 1.06
C ALA A 167 -18.75 23.57 1.23
N LEU A 168 -18.30 22.41 0.72
CA LEU A 168 -18.98 21.13 0.88
C LEU A 168 -19.16 20.76 2.36
N ARG A 169 -18.08 20.86 3.15
CA ARG A 169 -18.09 20.62 4.58
C ARG A 169 -19.12 21.48 5.30
N LYS A 170 -19.15 22.78 5.01
CA LYS A 170 -20.10 23.72 5.59
C LYS A 170 -21.55 23.37 5.21
N ALA A 171 -21.79 23.06 3.94
CA ALA A 171 -23.10 22.68 3.43
C ALA A 171 -23.63 21.41 4.11
N TRP A 172 -22.79 20.38 4.25
CA TRP A 172 -23.18 19.11 4.88
C TRP A 172 -23.35 19.21 6.39
N ALA A 173 -22.46 19.94 7.08
CA ALA A 173 -22.59 20.20 8.51
C ALA A 173 -23.94 20.88 8.85
N SER A 174 -24.39 21.83 8.02
CA SER A 174 -25.69 22.50 8.21
C SER A 174 -26.91 21.56 8.09
N ARG A 175 -26.72 20.36 7.51
CA ARG A 175 -27.74 19.33 7.30
C ARG A 175 -27.57 18.12 8.22
N GLY A 176 -26.57 18.13 9.11
CA GLY A 176 -26.26 17.02 10.01
C GLY A 176 -25.63 15.80 9.32
N ILE A 177 -24.97 16.01 8.18
CA ILE A 177 -24.35 14.94 7.38
C ILE A 177 -22.86 14.85 7.75
N ASP A 178 -22.38 13.62 7.99
CA ASP A 178 -20.97 13.34 8.23
C ASP A 178 -20.14 13.78 7.02
N PHE A 179 -19.07 14.54 7.28
CA PHE A 179 -18.06 14.82 6.27
C PHE A 179 -17.26 13.53 6.02
N VAL A 180 -16.91 13.26 4.76
CA VAL A 180 -16.17 12.04 4.38
C VAL A 180 -14.88 12.34 3.63
N PHE A 181 -14.54 13.62 3.50
CA PHE A 181 -13.36 14.11 2.79
C PHE A 181 -12.26 14.59 3.74
N GLU A 182 -12.20 14.06 4.97
CA GLU A 182 -11.19 14.43 5.97
C GLU A 182 -9.77 14.22 5.44
N ARG A 183 -9.55 13.09 4.75
CA ARG A 183 -8.25 12.70 4.20
C ARG A 183 -7.77 13.71 3.17
N SER A 184 -8.62 13.99 2.18
CA SER A 184 -8.36 15.00 1.16
C SER A 184 -8.13 16.38 1.75
N LEU A 185 -8.97 16.79 2.70
CA LEU A 185 -8.89 18.12 3.31
C LEU A 185 -7.53 18.34 3.98
N VAL A 186 -7.04 17.35 4.76
CA VAL A 186 -5.73 17.44 5.42
C VAL A 186 -4.61 17.46 4.37
N LEU A 187 -4.65 16.57 3.39
CA LEU A 187 -3.57 16.45 2.40
C LEU A 187 -3.46 17.69 1.49
N VAL A 188 -4.60 18.22 1.02
CA VAL A 188 -4.65 19.45 0.20
C VAL A 188 -4.15 20.65 1.01
N SER A 189 -4.53 20.75 2.29
CA SER A 189 -4.09 21.84 3.16
C SER A 189 -2.58 21.80 3.39
N ASN A 190 -2.03 20.60 3.66
CA ASN A 190 -0.59 20.42 3.84
C ASN A 190 0.19 20.80 2.57
N LEU A 191 -0.32 20.47 1.38
CA LEU A 191 0.32 20.85 0.12
C LEU A 191 0.38 22.38 -0.08
N LEU A 192 -0.61 23.12 0.44
CA LEU A 192 -0.64 24.59 0.44
C LEU A 192 0.15 25.22 1.60
N GLY A 193 0.80 24.43 2.45
CA GLY A 193 1.49 24.92 3.64
C GLY A 193 0.54 25.42 4.75
N LEU A 194 -0.73 25.02 4.70
CA LEU A 194 -1.75 25.42 5.66
C LEU A 194 -1.90 24.35 6.75
N SER A 195 -1.86 24.77 8.01
CA SER A 195 -2.22 23.90 9.13
C SER A 195 -3.73 23.89 9.29
N VAL A 196 -4.41 22.94 8.65
CA VAL A 196 -5.81 22.64 8.99
C VAL A 196 -5.80 21.62 10.11
N SER A 197 -6.09 22.07 11.34
CA SER A 197 -6.49 21.15 12.39
C SER A 197 -7.74 20.44 11.90
N ALA A 198 -7.65 19.16 11.54
CA ALA A 198 -8.85 18.36 11.37
C ALA A 198 -9.65 18.50 12.67
N PRO A 199 -10.89 19.02 12.64
CA PRO A 199 -11.80 18.80 13.74
C PRO A 199 -11.89 17.30 13.88
N VAL A 200 -11.35 16.79 14.97
CA VAL A 200 -11.70 15.49 15.51
C VAL A 200 -13.22 15.60 15.76
N SER A 201 -14.02 15.34 14.71
CA SER A 201 -15.47 15.59 14.71
C SER A 201 -16.10 14.61 15.67
N ALA A 202 -16.26 15.07 16.92
CA ALA A 202 -16.16 14.23 18.10
C ALA A 202 -14.83 13.45 18.08
N SER A 203 -14.13 13.35 19.21
CA SER A 203 -13.36 12.13 19.41
C SER A 203 -14.33 11.02 18.98
N PRO A 204 -14.04 10.17 17.97
CA PRO A 204 -14.55 8.83 18.14
C PRO A 204 -14.02 8.53 19.53
N SER A 205 -14.92 8.46 20.52
CA SER A 205 -14.59 7.77 21.75
C SER A 205 -13.79 6.59 21.24
N MET A 206 -12.51 6.50 21.59
CA MET A 206 -11.64 5.41 21.17
C MET A 206 -12.02 4.29 22.14
N PRO A 207 -13.28 3.78 22.14
CA PRO A 207 -13.79 3.16 23.33
C PRO A 207 -12.98 1.88 23.47
N TYR A 208 -12.66 1.21 22.35
CA TYR A 208 -11.96 -0.04 22.21
C TYR A 208 -10.56 -0.14 22.81
N LEU A 209 -9.79 0.96 22.95
CA LEU A 209 -8.47 0.83 23.59
C LEU A 209 -8.57 0.73 25.11
N LEU A 210 -9.67 1.20 25.74
CA LEU A 210 -9.84 1.21 27.21
C LEU A 210 -11.14 0.59 27.72
N SER A 211 -12.25 0.66 26.97
CA SER A 211 -13.49 -0.05 27.29
C SER A 211 -13.29 -1.53 26.94
N GLY A 212 -13.17 -2.36 27.98
CA GLY A 212 -13.19 -3.82 27.87
C GLY A 212 -14.50 -4.40 27.33
N GLU A 213 -15.25 -3.66 26.53
CA GLU A 213 -16.51 -4.02 25.87
C GLU A 213 -16.31 -4.56 24.45
N ALA A 214 -15.07 -4.84 24.04
CA ALA A 214 -14.90 -5.83 22.98
C ALA A 214 -15.47 -7.14 23.55
N THR A 215 -16.57 -7.63 22.96
CA THR A 215 -17.07 -8.99 23.21
C THR A 215 -15.84 -9.88 23.31
N PRO A 216 -15.59 -10.59 24.43
CA PRO A 216 -14.37 -11.35 24.60
C PRO A 216 -14.36 -12.42 23.50
N LEU A 217 -13.67 -12.10 22.41
CA LEU A 217 -13.29 -13.09 21.44
C LEU A 217 -12.37 -14.02 22.21
N SER A 218 -12.81 -15.25 22.40
CA SER A 218 -11.98 -16.34 22.89
C SER A 218 -10.91 -16.61 21.84
N LEU A 219 -9.94 -15.71 21.74
CA LEU A 219 -8.73 -15.94 20.98
C LEU A 219 -7.98 -17.07 21.68
N PRO A 220 -7.39 -18.02 20.95
CA PRO A 220 -6.48 -18.97 21.55
C PRO A 220 -5.44 -18.19 22.36
N SER A 221 -5.09 -18.69 23.55
CA SER A 221 -4.11 -18.05 24.45
C SER A 221 -2.67 -18.05 23.92
N ALA A 222 -2.48 -18.14 22.60
CA ALA A 222 -1.18 -18.10 21.97
C ALA A 222 -0.60 -16.69 22.11
N GLU A 223 0.52 -16.57 22.82
CA GLU A 223 1.29 -15.34 22.86
C GLU A 223 1.70 -14.94 21.44
N ILE A 224 1.53 -13.65 21.10
CA ILE A 224 2.00 -13.10 19.83
C ILE A 224 3.51 -13.30 19.76
N GLU A 225 3.98 -14.04 18.75
CA GLU A 225 5.41 -14.21 18.57
C GLU A 225 6.07 -12.86 18.25
N THR A 226 7.26 -12.66 18.81
CA THR A 226 8.05 -11.45 18.61
C THR A 226 9.45 -11.77 18.10
N PHE A 227 10.11 -10.79 17.49
CA PHE A 227 11.51 -10.86 17.09
C PHE A 227 12.25 -9.58 17.47
N SER A 228 13.58 -9.64 17.49
CA SER A 228 14.42 -8.46 17.71
C SER A 228 14.75 -7.78 16.38
N LEU A 229 14.47 -6.48 16.30
CA LEU A 229 14.90 -5.60 15.22
C LEU A 229 15.78 -4.50 15.82
N GLY A 230 17.10 -4.65 15.67
CA GLY A 230 18.06 -3.84 16.44
C GLY A 230 17.84 -4.04 17.94
N SER A 231 17.62 -2.95 18.68
CA SER A 231 17.36 -2.97 20.13
C SER A 231 15.89 -3.15 20.50
N ARG A 232 14.97 -3.22 19.53
CA ARG A 232 13.52 -3.28 19.77
C ARG A 232 12.98 -4.68 19.59
N ARG A 233 12.01 -5.07 20.42
CA ARG A 233 11.24 -6.30 20.26
C ARG A 233 9.90 -5.97 19.62
N LEU A 234 9.60 -6.59 18.49
CA LEU A 234 8.44 -6.28 17.63
C LEU A 234 7.63 -7.55 17.32
N PRO A 235 6.30 -7.45 17.07
CA PRO A 235 5.50 -8.59 16.66
C PRO A 235 5.95 -9.11 15.30
N ARG A 236 5.82 -10.42 15.07
CA ARG A 236 6.18 -11.06 13.79
C ARG A 236 5.15 -10.84 12.67
N ILE A 237 4.08 -10.10 12.92
CA ILE A 237 3.11 -9.64 11.91
C ILE A 237 3.06 -8.12 11.92
N PHE A 238 3.30 -7.52 10.75
CA PHE A 238 3.18 -6.08 10.52
C PHE A 238 1.92 -5.79 9.69
N ASN A 239 1.21 -4.72 10.02
CA ASN A 239 0.07 -4.25 9.25
C ASN A 239 0.56 -3.40 8.07
N GLY A 240 0.45 -3.91 6.85
CA GLY A 240 0.78 -3.14 5.66
C GLY A 240 -0.34 -2.19 5.25
N LEU A 241 0.02 -0.94 4.92
CA LEU A 241 -0.90 0.15 4.60
C LEU A 241 -0.92 0.54 3.10
N TRP A 242 -0.34 -0.29 2.22
CA TRP A 242 -0.20 0.03 0.79
C TRP A 242 -1.53 0.25 0.08
N GLN A 243 -2.66 -0.29 0.57
CA GLN A 243 -3.97 -0.06 -0.02
C GLN A 243 -4.39 1.41 0.00
N LEU A 244 -3.81 2.22 0.89
CA LEU A 244 -4.11 3.66 0.97
C LEU A 244 -3.51 4.43 -0.21
N SER A 245 -2.68 3.80 -1.04
CA SER A 245 -2.08 4.40 -2.25
C SER A 245 -3.06 4.65 -3.39
N SER A 246 -4.19 3.92 -3.47
CA SER A 246 -5.22 4.15 -4.50
C SER A 246 -6.55 3.47 -4.14
N PRO A 247 -7.68 4.06 -4.57
CA PRO A 247 -9.00 3.42 -4.57
C PRO A 247 -9.06 2.03 -5.26
N ALA A 248 -8.09 1.70 -6.11
CA ALA A 248 -8.03 0.42 -6.81
C ALA A 248 -7.92 -0.81 -5.88
N TRP A 249 -7.56 -0.62 -4.60
CA TRP A 249 -7.52 -1.68 -3.59
C TRP A 249 -8.75 -1.71 -2.66
N GLY A 250 -9.67 -0.76 -2.80
CA GLY A 250 -10.79 -0.52 -1.90
C GLY A 250 -10.73 0.88 -1.31
N VAL A 251 -11.85 1.34 -0.76
CA VAL A 251 -12.01 2.71 -0.25
C VAL A 251 -12.68 2.66 1.13
N ALA A 252 -12.17 3.47 2.06
CA ALA A 252 -12.73 3.62 3.40
C ALA A 252 -12.58 5.07 3.85
N SER A 253 -13.54 5.55 4.65
CA SER A 253 -13.45 6.87 5.27
C SER A 253 -12.37 6.87 6.35
N GLN A 254 -11.84 8.05 6.68
CA GLN A 254 -10.86 8.20 7.76
C GLN A 254 -11.35 7.60 9.07
N LYS A 255 -12.63 7.83 9.40
CA LYS A 255 -13.29 7.27 10.60
C LYS A 255 -13.18 5.74 10.66
N LYS A 256 -13.51 5.06 9.56
CA LYS A 256 -13.42 3.58 9.47
C LYS A 256 -11.97 3.10 9.57
N ILE A 257 -11.03 3.78 8.91
CA ILE A 257 -9.59 3.45 8.97
C ILE A 257 -9.06 3.55 10.40
N VAL A 258 -9.36 4.64 11.10
CA VAL A 258 -8.91 4.86 12.49
C VAL A 258 -9.55 3.85 13.44
N GLN A 259 -10.83 3.51 13.25
CA GLN A 259 -11.48 2.45 14.03
C GLN A 259 -10.78 1.09 13.86
N SER A 260 -10.40 0.74 12.63
CA SER A 260 -9.61 -0.45 12.34
C SER A 260 -8.24 -0.44 13.02
N PHE A 261 -7.51 0.69 12.98
CA PHE A 261 -6.26 0.83 13.74
C PHE A 261 -6.44 0.57 15.23
N SER A 262 -7.45 1.16 15.85
CA SER A 262 -7.73 0.98 17.27
C SER A 262 -8.04 -0.48 17.62
N ARG A 263 -8.84 -1.15 16.78
CA ARG A 263 -9.16 -2.58 16.93
C ARG A 263 -7.93 -3.46 16.75
N TYR A 264 -7.12 -3.23 15.74
CA TYR A 264 -5.90 -4.02 15.50
C TYR A 264 -4.89 -3.85 16.63
N THR A 265 -4.71 -2.61 17.11
CA THR A 265 -3.81 -2.33 18.22
C THR A 265 -4.29 -2.93 19.54
N SER A 266 -5.61 -2.96 19.82
CA SER A 266 -6.14 -3.65 21.01
C SER A 266 -5.98 -5.18 20.96
N LEU A 267 -5.86 -5.74 19.75
CA LEU A 267 -5.57 -7.16 19.50
C LEU A 267 -4.06 -7.48 19.50
N GLY A 268 -3.19 -6.49 19.75
CA GLY A 268 -1.74 -6.67 19.82
C GLY A 268 -1.00 -6.49 18.50
N PHE A 269 -1.68 -6.10 17.42
CA PHE A 269 -1.03 -5.68 16.18
C PHE A 269 -0.52 -4.24 16.30
N THR A 270 0.72 -4.09 16.76
CA THR A 270 1.31 -2.79 17.12
C THR A 270 2.31 -2.26 16.09
N ALA A 271 2.71 -3.04 15.09
CA ALA A 271 3.65 -2.62 14.06
C ALA A 271 2.97 -2.39 12.70
N TYR A 272 3.26 -1.26 12.07
CA TYR A 272 2.63 -0.80 10.84
C TYR A 272 3.68 -0.46 9.78
N ASP A 273 3.51 -0.97 8.56
CA ASP A 273 4.35 -0.67 7.40
C ASP A 273 3.62 0.26 6.41
N MET A 274 4.29 1.35 6.03
CA MET A 274 3.82 2.36 5.11
C MET A 274 4.96 2.88 4.23
N ALA A 275 4.70 3.89 3.39
CA ALA A 275 5.70 4.51 2.52
C ALA A 275 5.31 5.95 2.18
N ASP A 276 6.31 6.75 1.77
CA ASP A 276 6.17 8.09 1.23
C ASP A 276 5.17 8.22 0.07
N HIS A 277 5.05 7.18 -0.76
CA HIS A 277 4.16 7.14 -1.92
C HIS A 277 2.82 6.45 -1.66
N TYR A 278 2.51 6.03 -0.43
CA TYR A 278 1.23 5.41 -0.07
C TYR A 278 0.17 6.45 0.29
N GLY A 279 -0.10 7.38 -0.63
CA GLY A 279 -1.13 8.39 -0.45
C GLY A 279 -0.90 9.22 0.81
N ASP A 280 -1.81 9.08 1.77
CA ASP A 280 -1.86 9.74 3.06
C ASP A 280 -1.60 8.78 4.26
N ALA A 281 -1.07 7.58 4.02
CA ALA A 281 -0.87 6.55 5.05
C ALA A 281 -0.09 7.06 6.28
N GLU A 282 1.02 7.77 6.06
CA GLU A 282 1.83 8.35 7.14
C GLU A 282 1.05 9.39 7.94
N ILE A 283 0.19 10.18 7.29
CA ILE A 283 -0.59 11.25 7.91
C ILE A 283 -1.68 10.66 8.80
N ILE A 284 -2.47 9.72 8.28
CA ILE A 284 -3.52 9.07 9.08
C ILE A 284 -2.90 8.30 10.24
N PHE A 285 -1.81 7.57 10.00
CA PHE A 285 -1.13 6.85 11.07
C PHE A 285 -0.56 7.80 12.12
N GLY A 286 0.05 8.92 11.73
CA GLY A 286 0.58 9.92 12.65
C GLY A 286 -0.48 10.50 13.58
N GLN A 287 -1.64 10.86 13.02
CA GLN A 287 -2.81 11.31 13.80
C GLN A 287 -3.28 10.23 14.79
N PHE A 288 -3.35 8.98 14.35
CA PHE A 288 -3.70 7.85 15.22
C PHE A 288 -2.68 7.64 16.33
N ARG A 289 -1.38 7.63 16.03
CA ARG A 289 -0.32 7.47 17.02
C ARG A 289 -0.38 8.56 18.09
N LYS A 290 -0.59 9.82 17.69
CA LYS A 290 -0.74 10.92 18.64
C LYS A 290 -1.94 10.74 19.57
N ALA A 291 -3.06 10.24 19.06
CA ALA A 291 -4.21 9.90 19.89
C ALA A 291 -3.89 8.78 20.90
N VAL A 292 -3.14 7.75 20.48
CA VAL A 292 -2.66 6.66 21.36
C VAL A 292 -1.73 7.21 22.44
N GLU A 293 -0.78 8.08 22.09
CA GLU A 293 0.16 8.70 23.04
C GLU A 293 -0.54 9.60 24.06
N GLN A 294 -1.52 10.39 23.63
CA GLN A 294 -2.34 11.21 24.54
C GLN A 294 -3.12 10.33 25.54
N GLN A 295 -3.64 9.21 25.07
CA GLN A 295 -4.36 8.25 25.91
C GLN A 295 -3.43 7.59 26.93
N GLN A 296 -2.21 7.23 26.54
CA GLN A 296 -1.16 6.74 27.46
C GLN A 296 -0.84 7.77 28.55
N GLN A 297 -0.67 9.04 28.18
CA GLN A 297 -0.39 10.11 29.14
C GLN A 297 -1.54 10.29 30.13
N GLN A 298 -2.79 10.26 29.65
CA GLN A 298 -3.97 10.33 30.52
C GLN A 298 -4.06 9.14 31.47
N GLN A 299 -3.81 7.91 30.98
CA GLN A 299 -3.80 6.70 31.80
C GLN A 299 -2.71 6.78 32.89
N GLN A 300 -1.50 7.21 32.55
CA GLN A 300 -0.41 7.40 33.51
C GLN A 300 -0.75 8.46 34.57
N GLN A 301 -1.38 9.57 34.18
CA GLN A 301 -1.83 10.60 35.13
C GLN A 301 -2.91 10.08 36.08
N GLN A 302 -3.88 9.29 35.58
CA GLN A 302 -4.93 8.69 36.40
C GLN A 302 -4.39 7.63 37.39
N GLN A 303 -3.43 6.80 36.93
CA GLN A 303 -2.73 5.85 37.80
C GLN A 303 -1.93 6.56 38.90
N GLN A 304 -1.23 7.66 38.57
CA GLN A 304 -0.51 8.48 39.55
C GLN A 304 -1.45 9.14 40.58
N GLN A 305 -2.67 9.48 40.16
CA GLN A 305 -3.71 10.05 41.04
C GLN A 305 -4.51 9.00 41.82
N GLN A 306 -4.13 7.71 41.76
CA GLN A 306 -4.86 6.58 42.39
C GLN A 306 -6.33 6.46 41.94
N GLN A 307 -6.69 7.01 40.78
CA GLN A 307 -8.07 7.01 40.26
C GLN A 307 -8.38 5.76 39.42
N GLN A 308 -7.38 4.98 39.02
CA GLN A 308 -7.56 3.75 38.25
C GLN A 308 -6.39 2.76 38.49
N GLN A 309 -6.69 1.54 38.93
CA GLN A 309 -5.70 0.47 39.15
C GLN A 309 -5.79 -0.71 38.14
N ASP A 310 -6.95 -0.93 37.50
CA ASP A 310 -7.22 -2.18 36.73
C ASP A 310 -7.37 -2.00 35.20
N GLY A 311 -6.71 -1.01 34.61
CA GLY A 311 -6.72 -0.82 33.15
C GLY A 311 -5.62 -1.60 32.43
N LYS A 312 -5.94 -2.25 31.30
CA LYS A 312 -4.90 -2.75 30.38
C LYS A 312 -4.03 -1.59 29.90
N GLU A 313 -2.71 -1.79 29.89
CA GLU A 313 -1.76 -0.80 29.37
C GLU A 313 -2.05 -0.51 27.90
N VAL A 314 -2.11 0.76 27.52
CA VAL A 314 -2.27 1.16 26.13
C VAL A 314 -0.97 0.89 25.37
N PRO A 315 -0.94 -0.01 24.39
CA PRO A 315 0.31 -0.45 23.77
C PRO A 315 0.91 0.65 22.88
N LYS A 316 2.24 0.74 22.87
CA LYS A 316 2.97 1.61 21.93
C LYS A 316 2.90 1.05 20.52
N VAL A 317 2.67 1.92 19.55
CA VAL A 317 2.66 1.56 18.12
C VAL A 317 3.99 1.91 17.46
N PHE A 318 4.34 1.16 16.41
CA PHE A 318 5.62 1.24 15.70
C PHE A 318 5.39 1.53 14.21
N ALA A 319 6.11 2.52 13.68
CA ALA A 319 6.03 2.92 12.26
C ALA A 319 7.27 2.52 11.45
N ALA A 320 7.09 1.59 10.51
CA ALA A 320 8.04 1.37 9.42
C ALA A 320 7.61 2.19 8.20
N THR A 321 8.38 3.19 7.81
CA THR A 321 8.14 3.97 6.58
C THR A 321 9.30 3.84 5.60
N LYS A 322 9.22 4.51 4.44
CA LYS A 322 10.19 4.39 3.36
C LYS A 322 10.66 5.75 2.86
N PHE A 323 11.90 5.77 2.38
CA PHE A 323 12.37 6.76 1.43
C PHE A 323 12.61 6.05 0.10
N CYS A 324 11.71 6.27 -0.85
CA CYS A 324 11.75 5.68 -2.18
C CYS A 324 12.29 6.68 -3.21
N VAL A 325 13.44 6.34 -3.79
CA VAL A 325 14.04 7.07 -4.90
C VAL A 325 13.73 6.36 -6.20
N PHE A 326 12.75 6.89 -6.95
CA PHE A 326 12.29 6.35 -8.23
C PHE A 326 12.90 7.02 -9.46
N GLY A 327 13.62 8.14 -9.29
CA GLY A 327 14.18 8.93 -10.38
C GLY A 327 15.51 9.57 -9.98
N GLU A 328 16.00 10.48 -10.82
CA GLU A 328 17.25 11.21 -10.59
C GLU A 328 17.21 11.99 -9.27
N ILE A 329 18.33 11.95 -8.54
CA ILE A 329 18.50 12.61 -7.25
C ILE A 329 19.96 13.04 -7.08
N ASP A 330 20.16 14.27 -6.60
CA ASP A 330 21.46 14.79 -6.19
C ASP A 330 21.66 14.42 -4.72
N VAL A 331 22.41 13.34 -4.48
CA VAL A 331 22.63 12.84 -3.12
C VAL A 331 23.54 13.79 -2.34
N CYS A 332 22.92 14.62 -1.49
CA CYS A 332 23.61 15.46 -0.53
C CYS A 332 22.88 15.45 0.83
N GLU A 333 23.54 15.98 1.86
CA GLU A 333 23.00 16.02 3.23
C GLU A 333 21.66 16.76 3.30
N GLU A 334 21.50 17.86 2.55
CA GLU A 334 20.28 18.66 2.53
C GLU A 334 19.08 17.88 1.99
N VAL A 335 19.24 17.20 0.85
CA VAL A 335 18.17 16.42 0.21
C VAL A 335 17.75 15.25 1.11
N VAL A 336 18.72 14.54 1.68
CA VAL A 336 18.45 13.42 2.60
C VAL A 336 17.75 13.93 3.87
N ARG A 337 18.23 15.04 4.46
CA ARG A 337 17.64 15.66 5.65
C ARG A 337 16.22 16.13 5.40
N ALA A 338 15.97 16.77 4.26
CA ALA A 338 14.64 17.22 3.86
C ALA A 338 13.70 16.03 3.70
N ASN A 339 14.20 14.93 3.14
CA ASN A 339 13.40 13.72 3.04
C ASN A 339 12.97 13.21 4.44
N VAL A 340 13.92 13.06 5.37
CA VAL A 340 13.59 12.65 6.75
C VAL A 340 12.63 13.63 7.43
N SER A 341 12.80 14.94 7.24
CA SER A 341 11.93 15.98 7.82
C SER A 341 10.46 15.84 7.38
N GLU A 342 10.21 15.59 6.09
CA GLU A 342 8.84 15.40 5.59
C GLU A 342 8.18 14.15 6.20
N ARG A 343 8.93 13.04 6.35
CA ARG A 343 8.46 11.82 7.02
C ARG A 343 8.08 12.08 8.48
N LEU A 344 8.93 12.81 9.22
CA LEU A 344 8.65 13.22 10.60
C LEU A 344 7.40 14.11 10.70
N GLN A 345 7.25 15.08 9.78
CA GLN A 345 6.08 15.94 9.72
C GLN A 345 4.79 15.14 9.45
N ARG A 346 4.82 14.24 8.46
CA ARG A 346 3.65 13.42 8.08
C ARG A 346 3.27 12.45 9.20
N LEU A 347 4.24 11.82 9.83
CA LEU A 347 4.01 10.95 10.99
C LEU A 347 3.66 11.72 12.27
N ASP A 348 3.82 13.04 12.33
CA ASP A 348 3.76 13.84 13.57
C ASP A 348 4.70 13.24 14.64
N ALA A 349 5.99 13.10 14.29
CA ALA A 349 7.04 12.42 15.06
C ALA A 349 8.28 13.28 15.28
N ASP A 350 8.99 13.05 16.40
CA ASP A 350 10.37 13.52 16.58
C ASP A 350 11.41 12.57 15.98
N LYS A 351 11.07 11.28 15.88
CA LYS A 351 11.92 10.24 15.29
C LYS A 351 11.14 9.27 14.41
N VAL A 352 11.78 8.79 13.36
CA VAL A 352 11.29 7.65 12.56
C VAL A 352 11.70 6.35 13.28
N ASP A 353 10.77 5.42 13.51
CA ASP A 353 11.09 4.17 14.20
C ASP A 353 11.92 3.22 13.31
N LEU A 354 11.49 3.03 12.06
CA LEU A 354 12.27 2.34 11.03
C LEU A 354 12.09 3.08 9.70
N LEU A 355 13.21 3.57 9.15
CA LEU A 355 13.24 4.11 7.79
C LEU A 355 13.82 3.06 6.85
N GLN A 356 13.08 2.68 5.81
CA GLN A 356 13.52 1.70 4.83
C GLN A 356 13.87 2.39 3.52
N PHE A 357 15.12 2.24 3.08
CA PHE A 357 15.59 2.91 1.87
C PHE A 357 15.33 2.05 0.63
N HIS A 358 14.67 2.63 -0.37
CA HIS A 358 14.45 2.01 -1.67
C HIS A 358 15.17 2.84 -2.74
N TRP A 359 16.03 2.18 -3.50
CA TRP A 359 16.86 2.79 -4.52
C TRP A 359 16.62 2.08 -5.85
N GLN A 360 16.03 2.80 -6.82
CA GLN A 360 15.57 2.23 -8.09
C GLN A 360 16.74 1.90 -9.04
N ASP A 361 17.69 2.83 -9.19
CA ASP A 361 18.74 2.78 -10.21
C ASP A 361 20.10 2.46 -9.61
N TYR A 362 20.55 1.22 -9.81
CA TYR A 362 21.83 0.73 -9.29
C TYR A 362 23.03 1.16 -10.13
N SER A 363 22.81 1.73 -11.32
CA SER A 363 23.89 2.35 -12.09
C SER A 363 24.36 3.66 -11.45
N ASN A 364 23.51 4.30 -10.62
CA ASN A 364 23.88 5.46 -9.84
C ASN A 364 24.77 5.06 -8.64
N PRO A 365 26.05 5.49 -8.60
CA PRO A 365 27.01 5.08 -7.58
C PRO A 365 26.75 5.71 -6.20
N HIS A 366 25.83 6.68 -6.10
CA HIS A 366 25.58 7.43 -4.88
C HIS A 366 24.67 6.72 -3.87
N GLY A 367 24.14 5.53 -4.18
CA GLY A 367 23.26 4.78 -3.27
C GLY A 367 23.89 4.49 -1.89
N ILE A 368 25.17 4.09 -1.85
CA ILE A 368 25.89 3.89 -0.57
C ILE A 368 26.12 5.23 0.16
N THR A 369 26.35 6.31 -0.58
CA THR A 369 26.50 7.66 0.00
C THR A 369 25.21 8.09 0.68
N ALA A 370 24.05 7.89 0.03
CA ALA A 370 22.74 8.17 0.60
C ALA A 370 22.50 7.36 1.89
N LEU A 371 22.81 6.06 1.87
CA LEU A 371 22.71 5.20 3.05
C LEU A 371 23.59 5.67 4.22
N LYS A 372 24.81 6.14 3.95
CA LYS A 372 25.70 6.70 5.00
C LYS A 372 25.14 8.00 5.59
N LEU A 373 24.57 8.88 4.76
CA LEU A 373 23.91 10.10 5.23
C LEU A 373 22.68 9.78 6.08
N LEU A 374 21.87 8.80 5.66
CA LEU A 374 20.73 8.31 6.45
C LEU A 374 21.18 7.70 7.78
N ALA A 375 22.23 6.88 7.78
CA ALA A 375 22.76 6.29 9.01
C ALA A 375 23.31 7.33 10.00
N ALA A 376 23.77 8.49 9.52
CA ALA A 376 24.26 9.59 10.35
C ALA A 376 23.13 10.47 10.93
N ASP A 377 21.90 10.37 10.43
CA ASP A 377 20.77 11.17 10.91
C ASP A 377 20.15 10.57 12.18
N HIS A 378 20.44 11.20 13.34
CA HIS A 378 19.97 10.79 14.66
C HIS A 378 18.44 10.74 14.86
N ARG A 379 17.68 11.29 13.90
CA ARG A 379 16.21 11.25 13.88
C ARG A 379 15.68 9.91 13.35
N ILE A 380 16.54 9.07 12.77
CA ILE A 380 16.21 7.70 12.37
C ILE A 380 16.63 6.74 13.49
N SER A 381 15.67 6.00 14.05
CA SER A 381 15.96 5.04 15.14
C SER A 381 16.55 3.73 14.61
N ALA A 382 16.15 3.29 13.42
CA ALA A 382 16.65 2.11 12.76
C ALA A 382 16.60 2.30 11.24
N LEU A 383 17.62 1.81 10.54
CA LEU A 383 17.73 1.88 9.08
C LEU A 383 17.55 0.49 8.47
N GLY A 384 16.60 0.37 7.54
CA GLY A 384 16.37 -0.82 6.74
C GLY A 384 16.52 -0.53 5.25
N LEU A 385 16.41 -1.57 4.44
CA LEU A 385 16.36 -1.52 2.99
C LEU A 385 14.98 -1.98 2.49
N CYS A 386 14.64 -1.66 1.25
CA CYS A 386 13.45 -2.17 0.58
C CYS A 386 13.76 -2.49 -0.88
N ASN A 387 13.53 -3.74 -1.28
CA ASN A 387 13.82 -4.30 -2.60
C ASN A 387 15.30 -4.24 -2.99
N TYR A 388 16.19 -4.32 -2.01
CA TYR A 388 17.60 -4.52 -2.28
C TYR A 388 17.90 -5.97 -2.64
N ASP A 389 18.72 -6.19 -3.65
CA ASP A 389 19.25 -7.53 -3.96
C ASP A 389 20.37 -7.90 -2.99
N THR A 390 20.77 -9.16 -3.02
CA THR A 390 21.78 -9.72 -2.11
C THR A 390 23.13 -9.02 -2.28
N LEU A 391 23.54 -8.72 -3.51
CA LEU A 391 24.85 -8.13 -3.81
C LEU A 391 24.96 -6.71 -3.26
N HIS A 392 23.95 -5.87 -3.49
CA HIS A 392 23.95 -4.48 -3.08
C HIS A 392 23.67 -4.33 -1.58
N MET A 393 22.85 -5.21 -0.99
CA MET A 393 22.72 -5.29 0.46
C MET A 393 24.06 -5.64 1.11
N GLN A 394 24.77 -6.66 0.60
CA GLN A 394 26.09 -7.05 1.08
C GLN A 394 27.10 -5.89 0.94
N ALA A 395 27.11 -5.20 -0.20
CA ALA A 395 27.98 -4.05 -0.42
C ALA A 395 27.73 -2.90 0.57
N ALA A 396 26.47 -2.62 0.91
CA ALA A 396 26.13 -1.61 1.90
C ALA A 396 26.57 -2.00 3.33
N LEU A 397 26.40 -3.27 3.69
CA LEU A 397 26.86 -3.83 4.97
C LEU A 397 28.40 -3.78 5.08
N ASP A 398 29.10 -4.18 4.02
CA ASP A 398 30.57 -4.15 3.95
C ASP A 398 31.11 -2.71 3.98
N ALA A 399 30.33 -1.74 3.51
CA ALA A 399 30.63 -0.31 3.64
C ALA A 399 30.38 0.26 5.05
N GLY A 400 29.98 -0.58 6.01
CA GLY A 400 29.77 -0.22 7.41
C GLY A 400 28.41 0.42 7.73
N VAL A 401 27.43 0.35 6.82
CA VAL A 401 26.10 0.90 7.09
C VAL A 401 25.34 -0.04 8.05
N PRO A 402 24.80 0.44 9.18
CA PRO A 402 24.13 -0.38 10.20
C PRO A 402 22.70 -0.74 9.80
N ILE A 403 22.56 -1.53 8.74
CA ILE A 403 21.27 -2.00 8.23
C ILE A 403 20.71 -3.10 9.14
N VAL A 404 19.47 -2.96 9.59
CA VAL A 404 18.81 -3.96 10.48
C VAL A 404 17.81 -4.86 9.74
N SER A 405 17.29 -4.41 8.59
CA SER A 405 16.33 -5.17 7.80
C SER A 405 16.42 -4.93 6.30
N ASN A 406 15.86 -5.86 5.53
CA ASN A 406 15.54 -5.65 4.12
C ASN A 406 14.10 -6.12 3.84
N GLN A 407 13.26 -5.23 3.33
CA GLN A 407 11.89 -5.54 2.97
C GLN A 407 11.81 -6.08 1.54
N ILE A 408 11.39 -7.32 1.36
CA ILE A 408 11.37 -8.02 0.06
C ILE A 408 10.12 -8.88 -0.14
N GLN A 409 9.85 -9.27 -1.39
CA GLN A 409 8.82 -10.25 -1.69
C GLN A 409 9.25 -11.65 -1.23
N PHE A 410 8.43 -12.34 -0.45
CA PHE A 410 8.67 -13.74 -0.09
C PHE A 410 7.35 -14.49 0.14
N SER A 411 7.12 -15.56 -0.61
CA SER A 411 5.96 -16.45 -0.49
C SER A 411 6.30 -17.86 -0.95
N LEU A 412 5.33 -18.77 -0.87
CA LEU A 412 5.42 -20.11 -1.49
C LEU A 412 5.55 -20.07 -3.02
N ILE A 413 5.15 -18.97 -3.66
CA ILE A 413 5.19 -18.76 -5.11
C ILE A 413 6.45 -18.01 -5.52
N ASP A 414 6.94 -17.13 -4.66
CA ASP A 414 8.19 -16.39 -4.86
C ASP A 414 9.14 -16.68 -3.71
N SER A 415 9.93 -17.73 -3.87
CA SER A 415 10.93 -18.18 -2.90
C SER A 415 12.36 -17.78 -3.27
N ARG A 416 12.54 -16.79 -4.15
CA ARG A 416 13.86 -16.21 -4.50
C ARG A 416 14.77 -15.89 -3.30
N PRO A 417 14.25 -15.43 -2.14
CA PRO A 417 15.10 -15.17 -0.97
C PRO A 417 15.90 -16.38 -0.45
N THR A 418 15.47 -17.61 -0.75
CA THR A 418 16.13 -18.83 -0.24
C THR A 418 17.43 -19.16 -0.98
N PHE A 419 17.66 -18.59 -2.17
CA PHE A 419 18.81 -18.93 -3.02
C PHE A 419 20.11 -18.25 -2.61
N ALA A 420 20.07 -16.94 -2.30
CA ALA A 420 21.26 -16.14 -1.99
C ALA A 420 21.09 -15.25 -0.75
N MET A 421 19.97 -14.53 -0.67
CA MET A 421 19.68 -13.54 0.37
C MET A 421 19.79 -14.11 1.80
N ALA A 422 19.25 -15.32 2.01
CA ALA A 422 19.24 -16.00 3.30
C ALA A 422 20.63 -16.06 3.96
N ALA A 423 21.67 -16.42 3.20
CA ALA A 423 23.02 -16.58 3.72
C ALA A 423 23.61 -15.24 4.23
N VAL A 424 23.39 -14.15 3.49
CA VAL A 424 23.85 -12.81 3.88
C VAL A 424 23.07 -12.31 5.10
N CYS A 425 21.75 -12.50 5.12
CA CYS A 425 20.92 -12.13 6.26
C CYS A 425 21.38 -12.82 7.56
N LEU A 426 21.65 -14.12 7.51
CA LEU A 426 22.15 -14.88 8.66
C LEU A 426 23.53 -14.39 9.10
N LYS A 427 24.46 -14.20 8.16
CA LYS A 427 25.83 -13.75 8.42
C LYS A 427 25.87 -12.37 9.09
N HIS A 428 25.03 -11.44 8.66
CA HIS A 428 25.04 -10.05 9.14
C HIS A 428 23.93 -9.74 10.16
N ASN A 429 23.15 -10.73 10.57
CA ASN A 429 21.98 -10.58 11.45
C ASN A 429 20.97 -9.53 10.93
N VAL A 430 20.78 -9.47 9.62
CA VAL A 430 19.74 -8.65 8.98
C VAL A 430 18.46 -9.46 8.92
N LYS A 431 17.33 -8.86 9.30
CA LYS A 431 16.01 -9.53 9.24
C LYS A 431 15.24 -9.14 7.99
N LEU A 432 14.60 -10.12 7.36
CA LEU A 432 13.65 -9.86 6.28
C LEU A 432 12.30 -9.42 6.84
N LEU A 433 11.74 -8.37 6.24
CA LEU A 433 10.34 -7.97 6.42
C LEU A 433 9.62 -8.31 5.12
N THR A 434 8.78 -9.34 5.12
CA THR A 434 8.33 -9.93 3.85
C THR A 434 6.95 -9.40 3.44
N TYR A 435 6.80 -8.95 2.21
CA TYR A 435 5.48 -8.64 1.62
C TYR A 435 5.11 -9.67 0.55
N GLY A 436 3.85 -9.61 0.11
CA GLY A 436 3.36 -10.49 -0.97
C GLY A 436 3.21 -11.96 -0.56
N THR A 437 3.38 -12.26 0.73
CA THR A 437 3.31 -13.62 1.29
C THR A 437 2.03 -14.36 0.96
N LEU A 438 0.90 -13.65 0.87
CA LEU A 438 -0.40 -14.23 0.51
C LEU A 438 -0.75 -14.12 -0.99
N CYS A 439 0.18 -13.68 -1.84
CA CYS A 439 -0.04 -13.53 -3.29
C CYS A 439 -1.30 -12.71 -3.62
N GLY A 440 -1.50 -11.57 -2.96
CA GLY A 440 -2.70 -10.74 -3.16
C GLY A 440 -4.00 -11.40 -2.67
N GLY A 441 -3.89 -12.40 -1.79
CA GLY A 441 -5.00 -13.18 -1.27
C GLY A 441 -5.36 -14.41 -2.10
N PHE A 442 -4.47 -14.86 -2.99
CA PHE A 442 -4.63 -16.13 -3.71
C PHE A 442 -4.34 -17.36 -2.85
N LEU A 443 -3.40 -17.25 -1.90
CA LEU A 443 -3.14 -18.30 -0.91
C LEU A 443 -4.23 -18.25 0.19
N ALA A 444 -5.44 -18.69 -0.16
CA ALA A 444 -6.60 -18.69 0.73
C ALA A 444 -7.60 -19.77 0.31
N ASP A 445 -8.38 -20.32 1.26
CA ASP A 445 -9.32 -21.44 1.02
C ASP A 445 -10.32 -21.16 -0.10
N LYS A 446 -10.76 -19.89 -0.26
CA LYS A 446 -11.74 -19.48 -1.27
C LYS A 446 -11.31 -19.76 -2.73
N TRP A 447 -10.02 -19.95 -2.98
CA TRP A 447 -9.48 -20.22 -4.32
C TRP A 447 -9.28 -21.72 -4.58
N LEU A 448 -9.39 -22.56 -3.56
CA LEU A 448 -9.26 -24.01 -3.71
C LEU A 448 -10.43 -24.57 -4.53
N GLY A 449 -10.11 -25.39 -5.52
CA GLY A 449 -11.07 -25.99 -6.46
C GLY A 449 -11.67 -25.00 -7.47
N GLN A 450 -11.19 -23.76 -7.52
CA GLN A 450 -11.70 -22.73 -8.45
C GLN A 450 -10.92 -22.72 -9.77
N PRO A 451 -11.56 -22.39 -10.91
CA PRO A 451 -10.84 -22.10 -12.13
C PRO A 451 -9.97 -20.84 -11.99
N ALA A 452 -8.97 -20.70 -12.87
CA ALA A 452 -8.16 -19.48 -12.92
C ALA A 452 -9.06 -18.27 -13.22
N PRO A 453 -8.96 -17.17 -12.43
CA PRO A 453 -9.80 -16.00 -12.66
C PRO A 453 -9.36 -15.18 -13.86
N GLU A 454 -10.33 -14.52 -14.51
CA GLU A 454 -10.05 -13.53 -15.54
C GLU A 454 -9.46 -12.23 -14.95
N PRO A 455 -8.30 -11.72 -15.43
CA PRO A 455 -7.57 -10.61 -14.81
C PRO A 455 -8.36 -9.31 -14.56
N PHE A 456 -9.37 -9.04 -15.39
CA PHE A 456 -10.20 -7.82 -15.33
C PHE A 456 -11.63 -8.08 -14.85
N ALA A 457 -11.94 -9.27 -14.35
CA ALA A 457 -13.23 -9.62 -13.74
C ALA A 457 -13.26 -9.29 -12.24
N GLY A 458 -12.84 -8.08 -11.86
CA GLY A 458 -12.92 -7.61 -10.46
C GLY A 458 -11.68 -7.86 -9.59
N LEU A 459 -10.58 -8.36 -10.16
CA LEU A 459 -9.32 -8.47 -9.43
C LEU A 459 -8.71 -7.10 -9.11
N THR A 460 -8.03 -7.00 -7.98
CA THR A 460 -7.20 -5.84 -7.62
C THR A 460 -5.92 -5.79 -8.47
N PRO A 461 -5.22 -4.64 -8.54
CA PRO A 461 -3.91 -4.57 -9.22
C PRO A 461 -2.90 -5.59 -8.69
N SER A 462 -2.85 -5.79 -7.38
CA SER A 462 -1.96 -6.78 -6.76
C SER A 462 -2.31 -8.20 -7.18
N GLN A 463 -3.60 -8.57 -7.19
CA GLN A 463 -4.01 -9.89 -7.67
C GLN A 463 -3.61 -10.10 -9.14
N ARG A 464 -3.77 -9.11 -10.01
CA ARG A 464 -3.26 -9.23 -11.39
C ARG A 464 -1.76 -9.48 -11.45
N LYS A 465 -0.95 -8.81 -10.61
CA LYS A 465 0.49 -9.08 -10.49
C LYS A 465 0.75 -10.53 -10.07
N TYR A 466 0.12 -10.98 -8.99
CA TYR A 466 0.40 -12.30 -8.42
C TYR A 466 -0.17 -13.45 -9.25
N LEU A 467 -1.24 -13.23 -10.02
CA LEU A 467 -1.72 -14.20 -10.99
C LEU A 467 -0.65 -14.50 -12.06
N GLU A 468 0.07 -13.48 -12.53
CA GLU A 468 1.21 -13.66 -13.43
C GLU A 468 2.34 -14.43 -12.74
N MET A 469 2.66 -14.10 -11.48
CA MET A 469 3.67 -14.84 -10.71
C MET A 469 3.31 -16.32 -10.56
N ILE A 470 2.04 -16.64 -10.30
CA ILE A 470 1.53 -18.02 -10.26
C ILE A 470 1.70 -18.71 -11.61
N SER A 471 1.36 -18.01 -12.70
CA SER A 471 1.50 -18.50 -14.07
C SER A 471 2.94 -18.87 -14.40
N ILE A 472 3.92 -17.99 -14.10
CA ILE A 472 5.34 -18.27 -14.37
C ILE A 472 5.94 -19.29 -13.39
N TRP A 473 5.47 -19.34 -12.14
CA TRP A 473 5.98 -20.28 -11.12
C TRP A 473 5.62 -21.74 -11.44
N GLY A 474 4.39 -22.02 -11.85
CA GLY A 474 3.95 -23.40 -12.08
C GLY A 474 2.60 -23.54 -12.77
N GLY A 475 1.95 -22.42 -13.07
CA GLY A 475 0.60 -22.39 -13.60
C GLY A 475 -0.46 -22.66 -12.53
N TRP A 476 -1.71 -22.36 -12.89
CA TRP A 476 -2.86 -22.57 -12.02
C TRP A 476 -3.06 -24.03 -11.57
N PRO A 477 -2.81 -25.08 -12.39
CA PRO A 477 -2.97 -26.46 -11.94
C PRO A 477 -2.04 -26.83 -10.78
N LEU A 478 -0.75 -26.52 -10.87
CA LEU A 478 0.19 -26.79 -9.77
C LEU A 478 -0.13 -25.93 -8.55
N PHE A 479 -0.63 -24.70 -8.77
CA PHE A 479 -1.10 -23.84 -7.69
C PHE A 479 -2.30 -24.46 -6.94
N GLN A 480 -3.24 -25.09 -7.63
CA GLN A 480 -4.35 -25.81 -6.99
C GLN A 480 -3.86 -27.01 -6.16
N GLU A 481 -2.86 -27.75 -6.66
CA GLU A 481 -2.22 -28.82 -5.88
C GLU A 481 -1.58 -28.27 -4.59
N LEU A 482 -0.87 -27.13 -4.68
CA LEU A 482 -0.32 -26.44 -3.52
C LEU A 482 -1.40 -26.05 -2.52
N LEU A 483 -2.50 -25.42 -2.98
CA LEU A 483 -3.62 -25.06 -2.09
C LEU A 483 -4.21 -26.28 -1.38
N GLY A 484 -4.30 -27.42 -2.09
CA GLY A 484 -4.76 -28.69 -1.51
C GLY A 484 -3.84 -29.18 -0.39
N VAL A 485 -2.52 -29.19 -0.63
CA VAL A 485 -1.52 -29.55 0.39
C VAL A 485 -1.60 -28.62 1.60
N LEU A 486 -1.66 -27.31 1.37
CA LEU A 486 -1.78 -26.32 2.45
C LEU A 486 -3.07 -26.51 3.26
N ARG A 487 -4.17 -26.91 2.62
CA ARG A 487 -5.41 -27.23 3.33
C ARG A 487 -5.23 -28.47 4.21
N THR A 488 -4.63 -29.54 3.70
CA THR A 488 -4.34 -30.76 4.47
C THR A 488 -3.47 -30.47 5.69
N VAL A 489 -2.40 -29.68 5.52
CA VAL A 489 -1.57 -29.22 6.64
C VAL A 489 -2.39 -28.39 7.63
N GLY A 490 -3.25 -27.50 7.13
CA GLY A 490 -4.13 -26.69 7.96
C GLY A 490 -5.08 -27.51 8.85
N GLU A 491 -5.66 -28.60 8.30
CA GLU A 491 -6.50 -29.52 9.08
C GLU A 491 -5.73 -30.24 10.18
N LYS A 492 -4.50 -30.68 9.87
CA LYS A 492 -3.62 -31.32 10.86
C LYS A 492 -3.33 -30.40 12.05
N HIS A 493 -3.18 -29.10 11.81
CA HIS A 493 -2.87 -28.10 12.83
C HIS A 493 -4.09 -27.33 13.34
N GLY A 494 -5.16 -28.05 13.69
CA GLY A 494 -6.34 -27.46 14.34
C GLY A 494 -7.25 -26.65 13.41
N GLY A 495 -7.30 -27.04 12.14
CA GLY A 495 -8.18 -26.42 11.14
C GLY A 495 -7.84 -24.96 10.84
N VAL A 496 -6.54 -24.61 10.84
CA VAL A 496 -6.08 -23.29 10.39
C VAL A 496 -6.22 -23.15 8.88
N SER A 497 -6.44 -21.94 8.37
CA SER A 497 -6.64 -21.71 6.94
C SER A 497 -5.37 -21.93 6.11
N VAL A 498 -5.56 -22.10 4.80
CA VAL A 498 -4.46 -22.07 3.81
C VAL A 498 -3.59 -20.81 3.96
N ALA A 499 -4.22 -19.66 4.23
CA ALA A 499 -3.50 -18.39 4.41
C ALA A 499 -2.59 -18.45 5.64
N THR A 500 -3.10 -18.99 6.74
CA THR A 500 -2.36 -19.15 8.00
C THR A 500 -1.17 -20.09 7.84
N VAL A 501 -1.32 -21.21 7.12
CA VAL A 501 -0.20 -22.12 6.80
C VAL A 501 0.85 -21.42 5.92
N ALA A 502 0.42 -20.65 4.91
CA ALA A 502 1.34 -19.93 4.03
C ALA A 502 2.17 -18.87 4.77
N VAL A 503 1.55 -18.12 5.70
CA VAL A 503 2.28 -17.15 6.54
C VAL A 503 3.23 -17.87 7.50
N ARG A 504 2.78 -18.97 8.14
CA ARG A 504 3.63 -19.77 9.04
C ARG A 504 4.86 -20.32 8.33
N TRP A 505 4.71 -20.79 7.09
CA TRP A 505 5.84 -21.26 6.29
C TRP A 505 6.92 -20.20 6.11
N VAL A 506 6.54 -18.94 5.83
CA VAL A 506 7.51 -17.83 5.72
C VAL A 506 8.10 -17.46 7.09
N LEU A 507 7.31 -17.49 8.16
CA LEU A 507 7.79 -17.19 9.52
C LEU A 507 8.71 -18.28 10.10
N ASP A 508 8.73 -19.49 9.56
CA ASP A 508 9.62 -20.55 10.04
C ASP A 508 11.10 -20.35 9.65
N PHE A 509 11.39 -19.42 8.74
CA PHE A 509 12.78 -19.07 8.40
C PHE A 509 13.39 -18.12 9.45
N ASP A 510 14.53 -18.49 10.03
CA ASP A 510 15.20 -17.72 11.11
C ASP A 510 15.63 -16.30 10.70
N TYR A 511 15.87 -16.09 9.41
CA TYR A 511 16.22 -14.79 8.84
C TYR A 511 14.99 -13.93 8.54
N VAL A 512 13.76 -14.43 8.70
CA VAL A 512 12.53 -13.65 8.57
C VAL A 512 12.14 -13.08 9.94
N GLY A 513 12.14 -11.76 10.03
CA GLY A 513 11.70 -11.04 11.22
C GLY A 513 10.17 -11.01 11.32
N ALA A 514 9.51 -10.50 10.29
CA ALA A 514 8.07 -10.37 10.24
C ALA A 514 7.49 -10.53 8.82
N VAL A 515 6.22 -10.96 8.77
CA VAL A 515 5.40 -10.91 7.55
C VAL A 515 4.51 -9.67 7.59
N ILE A 516 4.53 -8.90 6.52
CA ILE A 516 3.67 -7.73 6.32
C ILE A 516 2.36 -8.21 5.68
N VAL A 517 1.28 -8.21 6.46
CA VAL A 517 -0.05 -8.61 6.00
C VAL A 517 -0.86 -7.38 5.62
N GLY A 518 -1.50 -7.45 4.45
CA GLY A 518 -2.36 -6.38 3.94
C GLY A 518 -3.63 -6.30 4.73
N THR A 519 -3.75 -5.26 5.53
CA THR A 519 -4.93 -5.00 6.33
C THR A 519 -5.65 -3.86 5.64
N ARG A 520 -6.64 -4.17 4.80
CA ARG A 520 -7.38 -3.12 4.07
C ARG A 520 -8.30 -2.41 5.06
N MET A 521 -7.71 -1.54 5.88
CA MET A 521 -8.36 -0.88 7.02
C MET A 521 -9.66 -0.22 6.61
N GLY A 522 -10.75 -0.57 7.29
CA GLY A 522 -12.10 -0.10 7.00
C GLY A 522 -12.77 -0.72 5.76
N VAL A 523 -12.10 -1.67 5.08
CA VAL A 523 -12.61 -2.35 3.86
C VAL A 523 -12.74 -3.86 4.07
N SER A 524 -11.64 -4.53 4.42
CA SER A 524 -11.64 -5.97 4.72
C SER A 524 -10.48 -6.30 5.64
N GLU A 525 -10.80 -6.93 6.77
CA GLU A 525 -9.89 -7.20 7.87
C GLU A 525 -9.99 -8.66 8.28
N HIS A 526 -8.85 -9.24 8.68
CA HIS A 526 -8.72 -10.66 9.03
C HIS A 526 -7.90 -10.82 10.33
N ALA A 527 -8.11 -9.93 11.30
CA ALA A 527 -7.28 -9.84 12.51
C ALA A 527 -7.23 -11.18 13.27
N GLU A 528 -8.38 -11.81 13.50
CA GLU A 528 -8.49 -13.07 14.21
C GLU A 528 -7.78 -14.21 13.48
N GLU A 529 -7.96 -14.31 12.16
CA GLU A 529 -7.29 -15.35 11.37
C GLU A 529 -5.77 -15.13 11.36
N ASN A 530 -5.31 -13.88 11.25
CA ASN A 530 -3.88 -13.55 11.30
C ASN A 530 -3.24 -13.95 12.64
N LEU A 531 -3.97 -13.91 13.77
CA LEU A 531 -3.46 -14.36 15.06
C LEU A 531 -3.30 -15.88 15.15
N ARG A 532 -4.04 -16.66 14.34
CA ARG A 532 -3.95 -18.13 14.32
C ARG A 532 -2.65 -18.65 13.70
N VAL A 533 -1.78 -17.77 13.21
CA VAL A 533 -0.43 -18.13 12.74
C VAL A 533 0.52 -18.51 13.89
N PHE A 534 0.18 -18.13 15.12
CA PHE A 534 0.99 -18.40 16.30
C PHE A 534 0.52 -19.64 17.07
N GLY A 535 1.39 -20.16 17.95
CA GLY A 535 1.06 -21.27 18.85
C GLY A 535 1.22 -22.66 18.24
N TRP A 536 1.70 -22.76 17.00
CA TRP A 536 2.01 -24.02 16.33
C TRP A 536 3.17 -23.82 15.34
N ARG A 537 3.74 -24.92 14.83
CA ARG A 537 4.84 -24.92 13.85
C ARG A 537 4.64 -26.05 12.85
N LEU A 538 5.19 -25.86 11.65
CA LEU A 538 5.27 -26.94 10.66
C LEU A 538 6.26 -27.99 11.16
N ASP A 539 5.87 -29.26 11.11
CA ASP A 539 6.78 -30.36 11.30
C ASP A 539 7.45 -30.78 9.98
N GLU A 540 8.31 -31.79 10.04
CA GLU A 540 9.09 -32.21 8.88
C GLU A 540 8.21 -32.82 7.77
N GLU A 541 7.13 -33.50 8.15
CA GLU A 541 6.18 -34.07 7.18
C GLU A 541 5.45 -32.96 6.43
N ASP A 542 5.02 -31.91 7.12
CA ASP A 542 4.36 -30.76 6.50
C ASP A 542 5.30 -30.05 5.51
N ARG A 543 6.56 -29.85 5.91
CA ARG A 543 7.58 -29.23 5.08
C ARG A 543 7.85 -30.05 3.83
N GLU A 544 7.99 -31.36 3.96
CA GLU A 544 8.24 -32.26 2.84
C GLU A 544 7.05 -32.29 1.86
N GLN A 545 5.80 -32.28 2.36
CA GLN A 545 4.61 -32.21 1.50
C GLN A 545 4.59 -30.91 0.68
N ILE A 546 4.87 -29.76 1.31
CA ILE A 546 4.95 -28.47 0.63
C ILE A 546 6.11 -28.47 -0.39
N GLU A 547 7.28 -28.94 0.02
CA GLU A 547 8.49 -28.97 -0.80
C GLU A 547 8.35 -29.90 -2.01
N ALA A 548 7.61 -31.01 -1.88
CA ALA A 548 7.30 -31.90 -3.01
C ALA A 548 6.55 -31.18 -4.14
N VAL A 549 5.67 -30.23 -3.81
CA VAL A 549 5.01 -29.37 -4.81
C VAL A 549 6.00 -28.33 -5.34
N GLN A 550 6.77 -27.67 -4.47
CA GLN A 550 7.73 -26.65 -4.88
C GLN A 550 8.82 -27.19 -5.82
N ARG A 551 9.27 -28.43 -5.67
CA ARG A 551 10.25 -29.07 -6.59
C ARG A 551 9.74 -29.21 -8.02
N ARG A 552 8.43 -29.26 -8.22
CA ARG A 552 7.79 -29.32 -9.54
C ARG A 552 7.53 -27.94 -10.15
N SER A 553 7.78 -26.87 -9.39
CA SER A 553 7.70 -25.50 -9.87
C SER A 553 8.96 -25.08 -10.61
N ARG A 554 8.87 -23.97 -11.34
CA ARG A 554 9.97 -23.29 -12.02
C ARG A 554 10.66 -22.25 -11.11
N ARG A 555 10.62 -22.40 -9.77
CA ARG A 555 11.18 -21.41 -8.84
C ARG A 555 12.66 -21.06 -9.10
N ALA A 556 13.47 -22.03 -9.53
CA ALA A 556 14.87 -21.82 -9.90
C ALA A 556 15.01 -21.04 -11.21
N GLU A 557 14.25 -21.41 -12.25
CA GLU A 557 14.20 -20.67 -13.52
C GLU A 557 13.70 -19.24 -13.33
N VAL A 558 12.73 -19.02 -12.43
CA VAL A 558 12.25 -17.67 -12.07
C VAL A 558 13.37 -16.86 -11.44
N PHE A 559 14.18 -17.43 -10.55
CA PHE A 559 15.35 -16.76 -9.98
C PHE A 559 16.41 -16.44 -11.05
N GLU A 560 16.71 -17.38 -11.94
CA GLU A 560 17.67 -17.18 -13.04
C GLU A 560 17.21 -16.12 -14.05
N ALA A 561 15.93 -16.10 -14.39
CA ALA A 561 15.36 -15.22 -15.41
C ALA A 561 15.00 -13.82 -14.88
N MET A 562 14.37 -13.73 -13.71
CA MET A 562 14.01 -12.43 -13.11
C MET A 562 15.14 -11.81 -12.30
N GLY A 563 16.14 -12.61 -11.91
CA GLY A 563 17.17 -12.21 -10.97
C GLY A 563 16.71 -12.26 -9.52
N ASP A 564 17.55 -11.72 -8.66
CA ASP A 564 17.34 -11.67 -7.22
C ASP A 564 16.15 -10.75 -6.82
N CYS A 565 15.80 -10.77 -5.54
CA CYS A 565 14.69 -10.03 -4.97
C CYS A 565 14.79 -8.54 -5.27
N GLY A 566 13.69 -7.95 -5.72
CA GLY A 566 13.60 -6.52 -6.02
C GLY A 566 13.96 -6.16 -7.46
N ALA A 567 14.49 -7.08 -8.27
CA ALA A 567 14.79 -6.83 -9.68
C ALA A 567 13.54 -6.42 -10.49
N GLU A 568 12.36 -6.93 -10.14
CA GLU A 568 11.10 -6.57 -10.80
C GLU A 568 10.64 -5.12 -10.55
N TYR A 569 11.31 -4.41 -9.64
CA TYR A 569 11.08 -3.00 -9.35
C TYR A 569 12.20 -2.13 -9.91
N ARG A 570 13.01 -2.61 -10.84
CA ARG A 570 14.12 -1.85 -11.42
C ARG A 570 13.79 -1.51 -12.87
N SER A 571 14.29 -0.37 -13.30
CA SER A 571 14.04 0.22 -14.62
C SER A 571 15.29 0.14 -15.48
#